data_AF-A0AAP4DIV0-F1
#
_entry.id   AF-A0AAP4DIV0-F1
#
_cell.length_a   1.000
_cell.length_b   1.000
_cell.length_c   1.000
_cell.angle_alpha   90.00
_cell.angle_beta   90.00
_cell.angle_gamma   90.00
#
_symmetry.space_group_name_H-M   'P 1'
#
loop_
_entity.id
_entity.type
_entity.pdbx_description
1 polymer ?
#
loop_
_entity_poly.entity_id
_entity_poly.type
_entity_poly.pdbx_seq_one_letter_code
_entity_poly.pdbx_strand_id
1 'polypeptide(L)' 'MEEKDFETNGYDVTVVYDYKEYPDVKYGRCDNCDYALFKSSVKSGVFLRECRRCGMKKSI' A
#
# COMPACT_ATOMS: atom_id res chain seq x y z
N MET A 1 3.64 -2.36 -20.23
CA MET A 1 2.98 -2.04 -18.95
C MET A 1 3.41 -0.62 -18.63
N GLU A 2 2.49 0.35 -18.64
CA GLU A 2 2.83 1.74 -18.33
C GLU A 2 3.35 1.83 -16.89
N GLU A 3 4.63 2.15 -16.76
CA GLU A 3 5.27 2.54 -15.51
C GLU A 3 4.70 3.92 -15.15
N LYS A 4 3.62 3.93 -14.36
CA LYS A 4 3.10 5.19 -13.83
C LYS A 4 4.06 5.65 -12.75
N ASP A 5 4.91 6.61 -13.08
CA ASP A 5 5.71 7.40 -12.15
C ASP A 5 4.77 8.17 -11.21
N PHE A 6 4.39 7.52 -10.10
CA PHE A 6 3.73 8.21 -9.00
C PHE A 6 4.79 8.78 -8.08
N GLU A 7 4.65 10.07 -7.73
CA GLU A 7 5.44 10.66 -6.64
C GLU A 7 5.26 9.79 -5.39
N THR A 8 6.39 9.34 -4.86
CA THR A 8 6.43 8.39 -3.77
C THR A 8 6.34 9.06 -2.40
N ASN A 9 6.27 10.40 -2.31
CA ASN A 9 6.14 11.16 -1.05
C ASN A 9 7.04 10.66 0.12
N GLY A 10 8.20 10.08 -0.20
CA GLY A 10 9.13 9.47 0.77
C GLY A 10 8.91 7.99 1.12
N TYR A 11 7.94 7.31 0.49
CA TYR A 11 7.62 5.89 0.68
C TYR A 11 8.16 5.00 -0.44
N ASP A 12 8.75 3.86 -0.09
CA ASP A 12 9.14 2.86 -1.08
C ASP A 12 7.95 1.94 -1.39
N VAL A 13 7.33 2.12 -2.57
CA VAL A 13 6.17 1.32 -3.01
C VAL A 13 6.53 -0.11 -3.45
N THR A 14 7.82 -0.45 -3.52
CA THR A 14 8.28 -1.81 -3.84
C THR A 14 8.34 -2.71 -2.61
N VAL A 15 8.36 -2.12 -1.42
CA VAL A 15 8.39 -2.80 -0.12
C VAL A 15 6.98 -3.10 0.37
N VAL A 16 6.83 -4.19 1.13
CA VAL A 16 5.60 -4.50 1.87
C VAL A 16 5.81 -4.07 3.32
N TYR A 17 5.03 -3.07 3.76
CA TYR A 17 5.09 -2.59 5.14
C TYR A 17 4.20 -3.44 6.06
N ASP A 18 4.66 -3.74 7.27
CA ASP A 18 3.82 -4.40 8.28
C ASP A 18 2.91 -3.37 8.97
N TYR A 19 1.61 -3.63 9.01
CA TYR A 19 0.64 -2.71 9.60
C TYR A 19 0.81 -2.54 11.13
N LYS A 20 1.38 -3.53 11.83
CA LYS A 20 1.63 -3.42 13.27
C LYS A 20 2.80 -2.49 13.56
N GLU A 21 3.82 -2.48 12.69
CA GLU A 21 4.97 -1.57 12.79
C GLU A 21 4.63 -0.18 12.23
N TYR A 22 3.92 -0.14 11.11
CA TYR A 22 3.56 1.06 10.36
C TYR A 22 2.05 1.13 10.12
N PRO A 23 1.25 1.46 11.15
CA PRO A 23 -0.19 1.61 11.01
C PRO A 23 -0.53 2.72 10.01
N ASP A 24 -1.74 2.69 9.46
CA ASP A 24 -2.21 3.74 8.54
C ASP A 24 -2.21 5.10 9.26
N VAL A 25 -1.60 6.11 8.64
CA VAL A 25 -1.61 7.50 9.17
C VAL A 25 -3.05 8.04 9.16
N LYS A 26 -3.80 7.70 8.11
CA LYS A 26 -5.23 7.94 7.99
C LYS A 26 -5.94 6.61 7.69
N TYR A 27 -6.81 6.16 8.58
CA TYR A 27 -7.53 4.90 8.42
C TYR A 27 -8.23 4.79 7.07
N GLY A 28 -7.94 3.69 6.34
CA GLY A 28 -8.57 3.41 5.05
C GLY A 28 -8.08 4.29 3.90
N ARG A 29 -6.95 4.99 4.07
CA ARG A 29 -6.30 5.79 3.02
C ARG A 29 -4.87 5.31 2.83
N CYS A 30 -4.40 5.35 1.59
CA CYS A 30 -3.00 5.01 1.29
C CYS A 30 -2.09 6.12 1.80
N ASP A 31 -1.09 5.78 2.61
CA ASP A 31 -0.18 6.78 3.19
C ASP A 31 0.60 7.56 2.13
N ASN A 32 0.88 6.95 0.97
CA ASN A 32 1.57 7.62 -0.12
C ASN A 32 0.66 8.59 -0.90
N CYS A 33 -0.58 8.22 -1.25
CA CYS A 33 -1.38 8.96 -2.24
C CYS A 33 -2.82 9.32 -1.81
N ASP A 34 -3.17 9.10 -0.55
CA ASP A 34 -4.50 9.34 0.07
C ASP A 34 -5.68 8.63 -0.64
N TYR A 35 -5.38 7.67 -1.52
CA TYR A 35 -6.39 6.92 -2.26
C TYR A 35 -7.07 5.88 -1.36
N ALA A 36 -8.38 5.69 -1.55
CA ALA A 36 -9.19 4.79 -0.71
C ALA A 36 -9.41 3.39 -1.30
N LEU A 37 -9.15 3.18 -2.60
CA LEU A 37 -9.40 1.88 -3.22
C LEU A 37 -8.16 1.02 -3.21
N PHE A 38 -8.31 -0.17 -2.63
CA PHE A 38 -7.26 -1.17 -2.50
C PHE A 38 -7.63 -2.45 -3.24
N LYS A 39 -6.60 -3.21 -3.61
CA LYS A 39 -6.68 -4.60 -3.99
C LYS A 39 -6.19 -5.41 -2.79
N SER A 40 -6.99 -6.36 -2.36
CA SER A 40 -6.63 -7.26 -1.27
C SER A 40 -6.30 -8.64 -1.82
N SER A 41 -5.29 -9.28 -1.25
CA SER A 41 -4.92 -10.66 -1.57
C SER A 41 -4.47 -11.38 -0.30
N VAL A 42 -4.59 -12.70 -0.27
CA VAL A 42 -4.09 -13.52 0.83
C VAL A 42 -2.97 -14.39 0.29
N LYS A 43 -1.80 -14.35 0.92
CA LYS A 43 -0.66 -15.20 0.58
C LYS A 43 -0.11 -15.82 1.85
N SER A 44 -0.05 -17.15 1.90
CA SER A 44 0.47 -17.89 3.05
C SER A 44 -0.17 -17.49 4.40
N GLY A 45 -1.46 -17.18 4.41
CA GLY A 45 -2.19 -16.77 5.61
C GLY A 45 -2.05 -15.30 6.00
N VAL A 46 -1.26 -14.52 5.27
CA VAL A 46 -1.07 -13.07 5.48
C VAL A 46 -1.98 -12.29 4.54
N PHE A 47 -2.68 -11.27 5.05
CA PHE A 47 -3.52 -10.40 4.25
C PHE A 47 -2.70 -9.22 3.71
N LEU A 48 -2.58 -9.14 2.39
CA LEU A 48 -1.88 -8.07 1.71
C LEU A 48 -2.87 -7.07 1.13
N ARG A 49 -2.73 -5.81 1.51
CA ARG A 49 -3.45 -4.66 0.97
C ARG A 49 -2.53 -3.89 0.02
N GLU A 50 -2.91 -3.77 -1.23
CA GLU A 50 -2.20 -3.01 -2.26
C GLU A 50 -3.03 -1.81 -2.73
N CYS A 51 -2.45 -0.61 -2.77
CA CYS A 51 -3.14 0.55 -3.30
C CYS A 51 -3.32 0.42 -4.81
N ARG A 52 -4.56 0.53 -5.31
CA ARG A 52 -4.85 0.42 -6.76
C ARG A 52 -4.29 1.60 -7.58
N ARG A 53 -3.92 2.69 -6.91
CA ARG A 53 -3.35 3.87 -7.56
C ARG A 53 -1.84 3.73 -7.63
N CYS A 54 -1.13 3.81 -6.50
CA CYS A 54 0.34 3.87 -6.48
C CYS A 54 1.05 2.53 -6.25
N GLY A 55 0.32 1.43 -6.04
CA GLY A 55 0.91 0.10 -5.85
C GLY A 55 1.51 -0.16 -4.46
N MET A 56 1.46 0.81 -3.52
CA MET A 56 1.96 0.63 -2.15
C MET A 56 1.29 -0.57 -1.47
N LYS A 57 2.09 -1.42 -0.81
CA LYS A 57 1.62 -2.64 -0.17
C LYS A 57 1.78 -2.60 1.35
N LYS A 58 0.77 -3.10 2.05
CA LYS A 58 0.78 -3.36 3.49
C LYS A 58 0.36 -4.79 3.80
N SER A 59 1.01 -5.39 4.78
CA SER A 59 0.66 -6.66 5.41
C SER A 59 -0.18 -6.38 6.65
N ILE A 60 -1.41 -6.91 6.70
CA ILE A 60 -2.38 -6.73 7.78
C ILE A 60 -2.60 -8.08 8.49
#